data_AF-A0A1E3Y2E2-F1
#
_entry.id   AF-A0A1E3Y2E2-F1
#
_cell.length_a   1.000
_cell.length_b   1.000
_cell.length_c   1.000
_cell.angle_alpha   90.00
_cell.angle_beta   90.00
_cell.angle_gamma   90.00
#
_symmetry.space_group_name_H-M   'P 1'
#
loop_
_entity.id
_entity.type
_entity.pdbx_description
1 polymer ?
#
loop_
_entity_poly.entity_id
_entity_poly.type
_entity_poly.pdbx_seq_one_letter_code
_entity_poly.pdbx_strand_id
1 'polypeptide(L)'
;MGTHRRTRTTPAPCDDRLDDVLAWIDGDLPAARVRAVAAHVAGCPGCASLVDELRLAIAACRQAGDCRVPSSIHRRARTRARAIIRRG
;
A
#
# COMPACT_ATOMS: atom_id res chain seq x y z
N MET A 1 -5.66 -21.91 -17.92
CA MET A 1 -5.35 -22.79 -16.77
C MET A 1 -3.84 -22.81 -16.57
N GLY A 2 -3.26 -21.73 -16.04
CA GLY A 2 -1.81 -21.59 -15.84
C GLY A 2 -1.48 -21.70 -14.36
N THR A 3 -0.89 -22.82 -13.95
CA THR A 3 -0.49 -23.09 -12.58
C THR A 3 0.85 -22.42 -12.30
N HIS A 4 0.82 -21.21 -11.73
CA HIS A 4 2.03 -20.56 -11.23
C HIS A 4 2.61 -21.40 -10.08
N ARG A 5 3.64 -22.16 -10.42
CA ARG A 5 4.43 -23.02 -9.55
C ARG A 5 5.22 -22.13 -8.57
N ARG A 6 4.74 -22.02 -7.32
CA ARG A 6 5.49 -21.40 -6.21
C ARG A 6 6.71 -22.26 -5.87
N THR A 7 7.86 -21.98 -6.48
CA THR A 7 9.14 -22.47 -5.96
C THR A 7 9.57 -21.56 -4.81
N ARG A 8 9.39 -22.00 -3.56
CA ARG A 8 9.97 -21.30 -2.39
C ARG A 8 10.67 -22.28 -1.45
N THR A 9 11.99 -22.29 -1.55
CA THR A 9 12.85 -22.56 -0.38
C THR A 9 12.59 -21.44 0.61
N THR A 10 11.97 -21.74 1.76
CA THR A 10 11.54 -20.74 2.75
C THR A 10 12.39 -20.84 4.01
N PRO A 11 13.17 -19.81 4.38
CA PRO A 11 13.58 -19.60 5.77
C PRO A 11 12.74 -18.48 6.41
N ALA A 12 12.06 -18.82 7.52
CA ALA A 12 11.02 -18.05 8.25
C ALA A 12 9.74 -17.73 7.45
N PRO A 13 8.54 -17.85 8.04
CA PRO A 13 7.30 -17.78 7.27
C PRO A 13 7.05 -16.36 6.78
N CYS A 14 7.25 -16.13 5.48
CA CYS A 14 6.85 -14.89 4.82
C CYS A 14 5.34 -14.58 5.01
N ASP A 15 4.52 -15.60 5.31
CA ASP A 15 3.09 -15.44 5.57
C ASP A 15 2.81 -14.57 6.80
N ASP A 16 3.59 -14.72 7.88
CA ASP A 16 3.42 -13.93 9.11
C ASP A 16 3.81 -12.45 8.94
N ARG A 17 4.33 -12.07 7.77
CA ARG A 17 4.80 -10.72 7.45
C ARG A 17 4.10 -10.08 6.27
N LEU A 18 3.09 -10.71 5.69
CA LEU A 18 2.36 -10.12 4.57
C LEU A 18 1.70 -8.80 4.97
N ASP A 19 1.02 -8.77 6.11
CA ASP A 19 0.38 -7.56 6.64
C ASP A 19 1.40 -6.45 6.91
N ASP A 20 2.56 -6.79 7.45
CA ASP A 20 3.67 -5.85 7.69
C ASP A 20 4.23 -5.30 6.36
N VAL A 21 4.29 -6.11 5.29
CA VAL A 21 4.70 -5.66 3.94
C VAL A 21 3.65 -4.74 3.32
N LEU A 22 2.37 -5.06 3.44
CA LEU A 22 1.27 -4.22 2.96
C LEU A 22 1.25 -2.87 3.69
N ALA A 23 1.29 -2.89 5.03
CA ALA A 23 1.38 -1.68 5.84
C ALA A 23 2.64 -0.87 5.52
N TRP A 24 3.76 -1.52 5.18
CA TRP A 24 4.97 -0.82 4.76
C TRP A 24 4.81 -0.12 3.41
N ILE A 25 4.14 -0.75 2.45
CA ILE A 25 3.83 -0.15 1.14
C ILE A 25 2.88 1.05 1.28
N ASP A 26 1.88 0.92 2.14
CA ASP A 26 0.91 1.98 2.40
C ASP A 26 1.46 3.14 3.25
N GLY A 27 2.61 2.91 3.92
CA GLY A 27 3.26 3.89 4.79
C GLY A 27 2.76 3.89 6.24
N ASP A 28 1.91 2.92 6.60
CA ASP A 28 1.27 2.77 7.91
C ASP A 28 2.07 1.87 8.87
N LEU A 29 3.21 1.32 8.43
CA LEU A 29 4.05 0.48 9.28
C LEU A 29 4.80 1.32 10.33
N PRO A 30 4.76 0.95 11.64
CA PRO A 30 5.52 1.63 12.67
C PRO A 30 7.03 1.67 12.37
N ALA A 31 7.67 2.80 12.63
CA ALA A 31 9.10 3.02 12.35
C ALA A 31 10.03 1.93 12.93
N ALA A 32 9.66 1.36 14.08
CA ALA A 32 10.39 0.26 14.71
C ALA A 32 10.47 -1.01 13.85
N ARG A 33 9.49 -1.24 12.96
CA ARG A 33 9.40 -2.44 12.11
C ARG A 33 9.90 -2.22 10.69
N VAL A 34 9.97 -0.97 10.21
CA VAL A 34 10.37 -0.62 8.84
C VAL A 34 11.70 -1.26 8.45
N ARG A 35 12.72 -1.18 9.32
CA ARG A 35 14.04 -1.77 9.04
C ARG A 35 13.99 -3.29 8.86
N ALA A 36 13.20 -3.99 9.67
CA ALA A 36 13.08 -5.44 9.60
C ALA A 36 12.37 -5.89 8.33
N VAL A 37 11.29 -5.19 7.94
CA VAL A 37 10.55 -5.48 6.70
C VAL A 37 11.39 -5.16 5.47
N ALA A 38 12.08 -4.02 5.45
CA ALA A 38 12.96 -3.65 4.35
C ALA A 38 14.10 -4.67 4.17
N ALA A 39 14.74 -5.11 5.26
CA ALA A 39 15.78 -6.15 5.21
C ALA A 39 15.22 -7.48 4.69
N HIS A 40 14.00 -7.86 5.08
CA HIS A 40 13.36 -9.07 4.58
C HIS A 40 13.08 -8.98 3.08
N VAL A 41 12.47 -7.89 2.61
CA VAL A 41 12.17 -7.67 1.19
C VAL A 41 13.46 -7.71 0.36
N ALA A 42 14.54 -7.11 0.86
CA ALA A 42 15.84 -7.16 0.18
C ALA A 42 16.45 -8.59 0.13
N GLY A 43 16.18 -9.43 1.12
CA GLY A 43 16.72 -10.79 1.23
C GLY A 43 15.82 -11.90 0.68
N CYS A 44 14.55 -11.61 0.37
CA CYS A 44 13.55 -12.60 -0.06
C CYS A 44 13.02 -12.28 -1.46
N PRO A 45 13.41 -13.06 -2.50
CA PRO A 45 12.96 -12.81 -3.87
C PRO A 45 11.44 -12.83 -4.04
N GLY A 46 10.73 -13.70 -3.31
CA GLY A 46 9.27 -13.77 -3.38
C GLY A 46 8.58 -12.51 -2.85
N CYS A 47 9.07 -11.95 -1.74
CA CYS A 47 8.55 -10.70 -1.20
C CYS A 47 8.98 -9.49 -2.04
N ALA A 48 10.18 -9.50 -2.63
CA ALA A 48 10.59 -8.48 -3.59
C ALA A 48 9.65 -8.43 -4.80
N SER A 49 9.39 -9.58 -5.44
CA SER A 49 8.46 -9.66 -6.57
C SER A 49 7.04 -9.23 -6.19
N LEU A 50 6.54 -9.64 -5.02
CA LEU A 50 5.24 -9.20 -4.52
C LEU A 50 5.16 -7.68 -4.36
N VAL A 51 6.19 -7.05 -3.78
CA VAL A 51 6.27 -5.60 -3.59
C VAL A 51 6.23 -4.89 -4.94
N ASP A 52 6.95 -5.40 -5.94
CA ASP A 52 6.96 -4.82 -7.28
C ASP A 52 5.59 -4.93 -7.96
N GLU A 53 4.94 -6.10 -7.88
CA GLU A 53 3.57 -6.31 -8.38
C GLU A 53 2.55 -5.37 -7.73
N LEU A 54 2.62 -5.21 -6.40
CA LEU A 54 1.73 -4.31 -5.66
C LEU A 54 1.94 -2.84 -6.05
N ARG A 55 3.19 -2.40 -6.22
CA ARG A 55 3.49 -1.04 -6.68
C ARG A 55 2.93 -0.76 -8.07
N LEU A 56 3.03 -1.73 -8.98
CA LEU A 56 2.44 -1.64 -10.31
C LEU A 56 0.91 -1.52 -10.24
N ALA A 57 0.26 -2.35 -9.42
CA ALA A 57 -1.18 -2.30 -9.22
C ALA A 57 -1.63 -0.94 -8.65
N ILE A 58 -0.96 -0.43 -7.62
CA ILE A 58 -1.23 0.88 -7.03
C ILE A 58 -1.08 2.00 -8.07
N ALA A 59 -0.02 1.96 -8.87
CA ALA A 59 0.21 2.95 -9.93
C ALA A 59 -0.91 2.92 -10.98
N ALA A 60 -1.39 1.73 -11.38
CA ALA A 60 -2.51 1.60 -12.30
C ALA A 60 -3.81 2.13 -11.71
N CYS A 61 -4.10 1.81 -10.45
CA CYS A 61 -5.27 2.35 -9.73
C CYS A 61 -5.23 3.88 -9.63
N ARG A 62 -4.07 4.47 -9.35
CA ARG A 62 -3.91 5.94 -9.31
C ARG A 62 -4.17 6.58 -10.68
N GLN A 63 -3.64 6.01 -11.75
CA GLN A 63 -3.88 6.49 -13.11
C GLN A 63 -5.36 6.41 -13.50
N ALA A 64 -6.06 5.34 -13.14
CA ALA A 64 -7.50 5.23 -13.37
C ALA A 64 -8.31 6.19 -12.47
N GLY A 65 -7.85 6.38 -11.23
CA GLY A 65 -8.45 7.23 -10.21
C GLY A 65 -8.24 8.73 -10.40
N ASP A 66 -7.37 9.15 -11.32
CA ASP A 66 -7.11 10.56 -11.69
C ASP A 66 -8.29 11.25 -12.40
N CYS A 67 -9.49 10.69 -12.26
CA CYS A 67 -10.75 11.33 -12.52
C CYS A 67 -10.82 12.64 -11.72
N ARG A 68 -10.65 13.77 -12.39
CA ARG A 68 -10.66 15.11 -11.78
C ARG A 68 -11.93 15.26 -10.93
N VAL A 69 -11.76 15.37 -9.62
CA VAL A 69 -12.88 15.49 -8.67
C VAL A 69 -13.75 16.69 -9.08
N PRO A 70 -15.06 16.52 -9.29
CA PRO A 70 -15.91 17.63 -9.72
C PRO A 70 -15.89 18.79 -8.73
N SER A 71 -15.89 20.03 -9.24
CA SER A 71 -15.85 21.26 -8.43
C SER A 71 -17.01 21.37 -7.42
N SER A 72 -18.13 20.70 -7.70
CA SER A 72 -19.27 20.57 -6.78
C SER A 72 -18.92 19.81 -5.50
N ILE A 73 -18.09 18.77 -5.59
CA ILE A 73 -17.61 17.99 -4.45
C ILE A 73 -16.63 18.83 -3.63
N HIS A 74 -15.66 19.50 -4.29
CA HIS A 74 -14.76 20.43 -3.62
C HIS A 74 -15.50 21.55 -2.88
N ARG A 75 -16.53 22.13 -3.52
CA ARG A 75 -17.36 23.18 -2.91
C ARG A 75 -18.07 22.65 -1.66
N ARG A 76 -18.70 21.47 -1.74
CA ARG A 76 -19.39 20.85 -0.60
C ARG A 76 -18.43 20.54 0.54
N ALA A 77 -17.26 19.96 0.24
CA ALA A 77 -16.23 19.65 1.23
C ALA A 77 -15.76 20.92 1.97
N ARG A 78 -15.45 21.99 1.23
CA ARG A 78 -15.01 23.27 1.80
C ARG A 78 -16.09 23.92 2.66
N THR A 79 -17.35 23.90 2.24
CA THR A 79 -18.45 24.45 3.06
C THR A 79 -18.57 23.72 4.40
N ARG A 80 -18.47 22.38 4.40
CA ARG A 80 -18.51 21.59 5.63
C ARG A 80 -17.30 21.85 6.53
N ALA A 81 -16.08 21.85 5.98
CA ALA A 81 -14.87 22.13 6.74
C ALA A 81 -14.95 23.49 7.46
N ARG A 82 -15.41 24.55 6.77
CA ARG A 82 -15.61 25.87 7.38
C ARG A 82 -16.65 25.87 8.51
N ALA A 83 -17.71 25.07 8.38
CA ALA A 83 -18.73 24.97 9.42
C ALA A 83 -18.20 24.28 10.68
N ILE A 84 -17.31 23.29 10.53
CA ILE A 84 -16.62 22.63 11.66
C ILE A 84 -15.70 23.62 12.36
N ILE A 85 -14.85 24.32 11.60
CA ILE A 85 -13.87 25.28 12.16
C ILE A 85 -14.55 26.43 12.92
N ARG A 86 -15.72 26.91 12.48
CA ARG A 86 -16.45 28.00 13.17
C ARG A 86 -17.18 27.56 14.44
N ARG A 87 -17.28 26.25 14.70
CA ARG A 87 -17.98 25.68 15.86
C ARG A 87 -17.02 25.19 16.95
N GLY A 88 -15.73 25.07 16.64
CA GLY A 88 -14.66 24.85 17.60
C GLY A 88 -14.00 26.16 17.97
#